data_AF-A0A8D4BIG8-F1
#
_entry.id   AF-A0A8D4BIG8-F1
#
_cell.length_a   1.000
_cell.length_b   1.000
_cell.length_c   1.000
_cell.angle_alpha   90.00
_cell.angle_beta   90.00
_cell.angle_gamma   90.00
#
_symmetry.space_group_name_H-M   'P 1'
#
loop_
_entity.id
_entity.type
_entity.pdbx_description
1 polymer ?
#
loop_
_entity_poly.entity_id
_entity_poly.type
_entity_poly.pdbx_seq_one_letter_code
_entity_poly.pdbx_strand_id
1 'polypeptide(L)'
;MEKNLMRGTLLLTASSLLTKILGFIYIIPFTALVGTSGYALYKYAYGPYTLMLSLSTMGLPLAVSKYVSKYNGLGNYRAGQDLLKAGLLLMTITGIIGFLVLYTVAPWLAELVINGKDSSGNSQKDVVYVI
;
A
#
# COMPACT_ATOMS: atom_id res chain seq x y z
N MET A 1 15.91 18.67 -22.26
CA MET A 1 14.84 17.76 -21.77
C MET A 1 15.42 16.46 -21.21
N GLU A 2 16.42 15.86 -21.86
CA GLU A 2 17.04 14.58 -21.47
C GLU A 2 17.69 14.56 -20.08
N LYS A 3 18.42 15.61 -19.67
CA LYS A 3 19.07 15.67 -18.34
C LYS A 3 18.10 15.61 -17.16
N ASN A 4 16.93 16.23 -17.28
CA ASN A 4 15.93 16.26 -16.18
C ASN A 4 15.16 14.94 -16.09
N LEU A 5 14.84 14.32 -17.23
CA LEU A 5 14.24 12.99 -17.26
C LEU A 5 15.21 11.94 -16.70
N MET A 6 16.48 11.97 -17.11
CA MET A 6 17.50 11.04 -16.61
C MET A 6 17.72 11.18 -15.10
N ARG A 7 17.78 12.41 -14.57
CA ARG A 7 17.84 12.64 -13.11
C ARG A 7 16.60 12.12 -12.38
N GLY A 8 15.41 12.35 -12.93
CA GLY A 8 14.15 11.84 -12.36
C GLY A 8 14.09 10.32 -12.31
N THR A 9 14.47 9.65 -13.40
CA THR A 9 14.49 8.17 -13.48
C THR A 9 15.57 7.57 -12.56
N LEU A 10 16.75 8.19 -12.47
CA LEU A 10 17.80 7.76 -11.55
C LEU A 10 17.32 7.84 -10.10
N LEU A 11 16.65 8.93 -9.72
CA LEU A 11 16.10 9.10 -8.38
C LEU A 11 15.02 8.06 -8.09
N LEU A 12 14.08 7.83 -9.03
CA LEU A 12 13.03 6.83 -8.88
C LEU A 12 13.59 5.40 -8.72
N THR A 13 14.60 5.06 -9.52
CA THR A 13 15.28 3.76 -9.45
C THR A 13 16.01 3.59 -8.12
N ALA A 14 16.77 4.61 -7.70
CA ALA A 14 17.47 4.60 -6.43
C ALA A 14 16.51 4.47 -5.24
N SER A 15 15.40 5.23 -5.25
CA SER A 15 14.35 5.12 -4.23
C SER A 15 13.75 3.71 -4.18
N SER A 16 13.42 3.12 -5.32
CA SER A 16 12.87 1.76 -5.38
C SER A 16 13.82 0.70 -4.81
N LEU A 17 15.11 0.80 -5.15
CA LEU A 17 16.14 -0.09 -4.60
C LEU A 17 16.29 0.08 -3.09
N LEU A 18 16.35 1.32 -2.60
CA LEU A 18 16.45 1.62 -1.17
C LEU A 18 15.26 1.06 -0.39
N THR A 19 14.03 1.23 -0.89
CA THR A 19 12.82 0.67 -0.25
C THR A 19 12.88 -0.85 -0.15
N LYS A 20 13.37 -1.55 -1.18
CA LYS A 20 13.54 -3.01 -1.15
C LYS A 20 14.60 -3.45 -0.14
N ILE A 21 15.72 -2.74 -0.06
CA ILE A 21 16.79 -3.02 0.91
C ILE A 21 16.27 -2.81 2.34
N LEU A 22 15.56 -1.71 2.60
CA LEU A 22 14.94 -1.44 3.90
C LEU A 22 13.94 -2.54 4.29
N GLY A 23 13.11 -2.98 3.35
CA GLY A 23 12.18 -4.09 3.58
C GLY A 23 12.88 -5.40 3.92
N PHE A 24 13.99 -5.71 3.24
CA PHE A 24 14.80 -6.89 3.55
C PHE A 24 15.43 -6.80 4.95
N ILE A 25 16.04 -5.66 5.28
CA ILE A 25 16.66 -5.42 6.58
C ILE A 25 15.62 -5.51 7.70
N TYR A 26 14.39 -5.04 7.48
CA TYR A 26 13.31 -5.08 8.47
C TYR A 26 12.90 -6.50 8.87
N ILE A 27 12.89 -7.44 7.94
CA ILE A 27 12.39 -8.81 8.19
C ILE A 27 13.28 -9.56 9.19
N ILE A 28 14.60 -9.34 9.18
CA ILE A 28 15.54 -10.05 10.06
C ILE A 28 15.29 -9.79 11.55
N PRO A 29 15.34 -8.53 12.06
CA PRO A 29 15.05 -8.26 13.46
C PRO A 29 13.57 -8.53 13.79
N PHE A 30 12.64 -8.29 12.86
CA PHE A 30 11.23 -8.57 13.08
C PHE A 30 11.00 -10.07 13.38
N THR A 31 11.51 -10.96 12.51
CA THR A 31 11.39 -12.41 12.71
C THR A 31 12.08 -12.90 13.97
N ALA A 32 13.20 -12.29 14.37
CA ALA A 32 13.87 -12.59 15.63
C ALA A 32 13.04 -12.19 16.86
N LEU A 33 12.26 -11.11 16.78
CA LEU A 33 11.41 -10.61 17.87
C LEU A 33 10.08 -11.38 17.99
N VAL A 34 9.43 -11.69 16.87
CA VAL A 34 8.07 -12.30 16.88
C VAL A 34 8.07 -13.82 16.70
N GLY A 35 9.23 -14.41 16.37
CA GLY A 35 9.36 -15.84 16.10
C GLY A 35 8.63 -16.29 14.83
N THR A 36 8.57 -17.60 14.61
CA THR A 36 8.00 -18.19 13.38
C THR A 36 6.49 -18.06 13.31
N SER A 37 5.77 -18.23 14.43
CA SER A 37 4.31 -18.11 14.47
C SER A 37 3.84 -16.67 14.25
N GLY A 38 4.51 -15.68 14.84
CA GLY A 38 4.21 -14.27 14.61
C GLY A 38 4.54 -13.81 13.18
N TYR A 39 5.62 -14.34 12.60
CA TYR A 39 5.95 -14.07 11.20
C TYR A 39 4.94 -14.70 10.23
N ALA A 40 4.34 -15.85 10.57
CA ALA A 40 3.26 -16.45 9.80
C ALA A 40 2.03 -15.53 9.75
N LEU A 41 1.62 -14.95 10.89
CA LEU A 41 0.55 -13.96 10.95
C LEU A 41 0.82 -12.74 10.06
N TYR A 42 2.05 -12.20 10.12
CA TYR A 42 2.46 -11.11 9.22
C TYR A 42 2.30 -11.50 7.74
N LYS A 43 2.69 -12.72 7.36
CA LYS A 43 2.56 -13.21 5.98
C LYS A 43 1.11 -13.36 5.54
N TYR A 44 0.21 -13.80 6.43
CA TYR A 44 -1.20 -13.91 6.10
C TYR A 44 -1.84 -12.55 5.80
N ALA A 45 -1.51 -11.53 6.60
CA ALA A 45 -1.97 -10.16 6.39
C ALA A 45 -1.33 -9.50 5.14
N TYR A 46 -0.12 -9.91 4.77
CA TYR A 46 0.64 -9.29 3.68
C TYR A 46 -0.05 -9.38 2.31
N GLY A 47 -0.73 -10.49 2.02
CA GLY A 47 -1.48 -10.66 0.77
C GLY A 47 -2.59 -9.62 0.60
N PRO A 48 -3.59 -9.58 1.49
CA PRO A 48 -4.65 -8.56 1.46
C PRO A 48 -4.11 -7.12 1.51
N TYR A 49 -3.09 -6.86 2.34
CA TYR A 49 -2.43 -5.56 2.41
C TYR A 49 -1.88 -5.11 1.06
N THR A 50 -1.11 -5.95 0.37
CA THR A 50 -0.50 -5.59 -0.92
C THR A 50 -1.53 -5.37 -2.03
N LEU A 51 -2.63 -6.11 -2.01
CA LEU A 51 -3.76 -5.90 -2.93
C LEU A 51 -4.41 -4.53 -2.69
N MET A 52 -4.73 -4.21 -1.44
CA MET A 52 -5.33 -2.91 -1.09
C MET A 52 -4.39 -1.74 -1.34
N LEU A 53 -3.09 -1.92 -1.07
CA LEU A 53 -2.07 -0.92 -1.36
C LEU A 53 -1.97 -0.66 -2.86
N SER A 54 -2.00 -1.71 -3.68
CA SER A 54 -1.98 -1.58 -5.14
C SER A 54 -3.20 -0.83 -5.65
N LEU A 55 -4.40 -1.19 -5.18
CA LEU A 55 -5.65 -0.47 -5.51
C LEU A 55 -5.59 1.00 -5.09
N SER A 56 -5.05 1.30 -3.91
CA SER A 56 -4.98 2.66 -3.37
C SER A 56 -3.96 3.55 -4.10
N THR A 57 -2.85 2.97 -4.54
CA THR A 57 -1.75 3.71 -5.19
C THR A 57 -1.92 3.82 -6.70
N MET A 58 -2.75 2.98 -7.31
CA MET A 58 -2.93 2.96 -8.75
C MET A 58 -3.86 4.07 -9.24
N GLY A 59 -3.37 4.90 -10.18
CA GLY A 59 -4.19 5.81 -10.98
C GLY A 59 -4.52 7.15 -10.32
N LEU A 60 -5.36 7.17 -9.28
CA LEU A 60 -5.92 8.41 -8.69
C LEU A 60 -4.84 9.41 -8.23
N PRO A 61 -3.83 9.02 -7.41
CA PRO A 61 -2.78 9.94 -6.97
C PRO A 61 -1.95 10.48 -8.15
N LEU A 62 -1.67 9.63 -9.14
CA LEU A 62 -0.90 9.98 -10.32
C LEU A 62 -1.64 10.97 -11.22
N ALA A 63 -2.94 10.77 -11.41
CA ALA A 63 -3.79 11.69 -12.16
C ALA A 63 -3.84 13.06 -11.48
N VAL A 64 -4.12 13.09 -10.17
CA VAL A 64 -4.15 14.34 -9.39
C VAL A 64 -2.82 15.08 -9.51
N SER A 65 -1.69 14.40 -9.28
CA SER A 65 -0.35 15.00 -9.42
C SER A 65 -0.13 15.61 -10.82
N LYS A 66 -0.46 14.87 -11.88
CA LYS A 66 -0.31 15.33 -13.27
C LYS A 66 -1.15 16.58 -13.58
N TYR A 67 -2.41 16.60 -13.17
CA TYR A 67 -3.29 17.73 -13.46
C TYR A 67 -3.01 18.94 -12.57
N VAL A 68 -2.62 18.75 -11.31
CA VAL A 68 -2.16 19.85 -10.43
C VAL A 68 -0.92 20.52 -11.04
N SER A 69 0.08 19.74 -11.48
CA SER A 69 1.25 20.30 -12.16
C SER A 69 0.87 21.04 -13.45
N LYS A 70 -0.11 20.55 -14.21
CA LYS A 70 -0.62 21.24 -15.41
C LYS A 70 -1.24 22.60 -15.08
N TYR A 71 -2.12 22.68 -14.07
CA TYR A 71 -2.75 23.94 -13.67
C TYR A 71 -1.75 24.94 -13.10
N ASN A 72 -0.79 24.46 -12.31
CA ASN A 72 0.30 25.30 -11.80
C ASN A 72 1.17 25.86 -12.93
N GLY A 73 1.47 25.06 -13.96
CA GLY A 73 2.22 25.51 -15.14
C GLY A 73 1.48 26.57 -15.98
N LEU A 74 0.15 26.61 -15.89
CA LEU A 74 -0.69 27.64 -16.53
C LEU A 74 -0.89 28.89 -15.63
N GLY A 75 -0.27 28.93 -14.44
CA GLY A 75 -0.47 30.00 -13.46
C GLY A 75 -1.82 29.96 -12.74
N ASN A 76 -2.66 28.96 -13.01
CA ASN A 76 -3.97 28.80 -12.38
C ASN A 76 -3.86 27.92 -11.12
N TYR A 77 -3.21 28.46 -10.09
CA TYR A 77 -2.98 27.74 -8.83
C TYR A 77 -4.27 27.39 -8.08
N ARG A 78 -5.31 28.22 -8.21
CA ARG A 78 -6.59 27.99 -7.54
C ARG A 78 -7.27 26.71 -8.06
N ALA A 79 -7.33 26.53 -9.38
CA ALA A 79 -7.85 25.31 -9.97
C ALA A 79 -7.02 24.06 -9.57
N GLY A 80 -5.69 24.21 -9.48
CA GLY A 80 -4.82 23.14 -8.97
C GLY A 80 -5.13 22.76 -7.52
N GLN A 81 -5.34 23.75 -6.64
CA GLN A 81 -5.71 23.51 -5.24
C GLN A 81 -7.09 22.88 -5.10
N ASP A 82 -8.08 23.35 -5.86
CA ASP A 82 -9.44 22.81 -5.81
C ASP A 82 -9.45 21.35 -6.30
N LEU A 83 -8.67 21.04 -7.34
CA LEU A 83 -8.49 19.67 -7.81
C LEU A 83 -7.82 18.77 -6.77
N LEU A 84 -6.78 19.28 -6.10
CA LEU A 84 -6.11 18.55 -5.01
C LEU A 84 -7.09 18.23 -3.87
N LYS A 85 -7.90 19.21 -3.44
CA LYS A 85 -8.90 19.02 -2.37
C LYS A 85 -9.96 17.99 -2.77
N ALA A 86 -10.48 18.08 -3.99
CA ALA A 86 -11.44 17.11 -4.51
C ALA A 86 -10.82 15.71 -4.61
N GLY A 87 -9.58 15.61 -5.11
CA GLY A 87 -8.82 14.36 -5.18
C GLY A 87 -8.61 13.75 -3.80
N LEU A 88 -8.18 14.54 -2.82
CA LEU A 88 -8.00 14.08 -1.43
C LEU A 88 -9.31 13.57 -0.84
N LEU A 89 -10.42 14.31 -1.02
CA LEU A 89 -11.73 13.89 -0.53
C LEU A 89 -12.17 12.57 -1.14
N LEU A 90 -12.02 12.40 -2.46
CA LEU A 90 -12.32 11.14 -3.14
C LEU A 90 -11.45 10.00 -2.61
N MET A 91 -10.14 10.21 -2.46
CA MET A 91 -9.20 9.21 -1.96
C MET A 91 -9.54 8.79 -0.53
N THR A 92 -9.91 9.73 0.34
CA THR A 92 -10.35 9.44 1.71
C THR A 92 -11.64 8.61 1.70
N ILE A 93 -12.64 9.00 0.91
CA ILE A 93 -13.90 8.25 0.82
C ILE A 93 -13.63 6.83 0.30
N THR A 94 -12.88 6.67 -0.78
CA THR A 94 -12.54 5.34 -1.32
C THR A 94 -11.70 4.53 -0.35
N GLY A 95 -10.83 5.16 0.45
CA GLY A 95 -10.05 4.50 1.48
C GLY A 95 -10.92 3.97 2.62
N ILE A 96 -11.90 4.77 3.08
CA ILE A 96 -12.88 4.33 4.08
C ILE A 96 -13.73 3.19 3.55
N ILE A 97 -14.19 3.26 2.30
CA ILE A 97 -14.95 2.19 1.66
C ILE A 97 -14.09 0.92 1.57
N GLY A 98 -12.84 1.03 1.12
CA GLY A 98 -11.91 -0.08 1.03
C GLY A 98 -11.65 -0.72 2.39
N PHE A 99 -11.50 0.08 3.45
CA PHE A 99 -11.38 -0.40 4.82
C PHE A 99 -12.62 -1.18 5.27
N LEU A 100 -13.83 -0.64 5.07
CA LEU A 100 -15.07 -1.33 5.45
C LEU A 100 -15.27 -2.64 4.69
N VAL A 101 -14.95 -2.65 3.40
CA VAL A 101 -14.98 -3.86 2.57
C VAL A 101 -13.98 -4.88 3.09
N LEU A 102 -12.72 -4.49 3.34
CA LEU A 102 -11.71 -5.42 3.84
C LEU A 102 -12.09 -5.97 5.22
N TYR A 103 -12.57 -5.11 6.13
CA TYR A 103 -12.99 -5.51 7.48
C TYR A 103 -14.11 -6.56 7.45
N THR A 104 -15.08 -6.40 6.54
CA THR A 104 -16.19 -7.36 6.42
C THR A 104 -15.79 -8.65 5.69
N VAL A 105 -14.82 -8.58 4.78
CA VAL A 105 -14.33 -9.71 3.97
C VAL A 105 -13.19 -10.48 4.64
N ALA A 106 -12.57 -9.92 5.69
CA ALA A 106 -11.46 -10.52 6.44
C ALA A 106 -11.72 -11.98 6.91
N PRO A 107 -12.92 -12.34 7.43
CA PRO A 107 -13.24 -13.74 7.79
C PRO A 107 -13.10 -14.72 6.62
N TRP A 108 -13.60 -14.32 5.45
CA TRP A 108 -13.55 -15.14 4.24
C TRP A 108 -12.13 -15.21 3.66
N LEU A 109 -11.37 -14.10 3.71
CA LEU A 109 -9.97 -14.09 3.31
C LEU A 109 -9.11 -14.99 4.19
N ALA A 110 -9.36 -15.03 5.50
CA ALA A 110 -8.62 -15.90 6.41
C ALA A 110 -8.79 -17.40 6.05
N GLU A 111 -9.99 -17.82 5.63
CA GLU A 111 -10.25 -19.21 5.19
C GLU A 111 -9.49 -19.56 3.91
N LEU A 112 -9.39 -18.63 2.98
CA LEU A 112 -8.63 -18.81 1.73
C LEU A 112 -7.12 -18.89 1.97
N VAL A 113 -6.63 -18.11 2.94
CA VAL A 113 -5.20 -18.02 3.25
C VAL A 113 -4.74 -19.23 4.08
N ILE A 114 -5.57 -19.76 4.97
CA ILE A 114 -5.30 -20.96 5.78
C ILE A 114 -5.70 -22.21 4.97
N ASN A 115 -4.85 -22.62 4.03
CA ASN A 115 -5.09 -23.86 3.27
C ASN A 115 -4.68 -25.10 4.10
N GLY A 116 -5.59 -25.59 4.95
CA GLY A 116 -5.75 -26.97 5.44
C GLY A 116 -4.60 -27.70 6.17
N LYS A 117 -3.35 -27.21 6.14
CA LYS A 117 -2.16 -27.81 6.77
C LYS A 117 -1.22 -26.75 7.32
N ASP A 118 -1.76 -25.87 8.16
CA ASP A 118 -0.93 -24.88 8.84
C ASP A 118 -0.31 -25.45 10.12
N SER A 119 0.98 -25.75 10.05
CA SER A 119 1.80 -26.21 11.18
C SER A 119 2.26 -25.06 12.10
N SER A 120 1.72 -23.84 11.89
CA SER A 120 2.15 -22.60 12.56
C SER A 120 1.51 -22.41 13.95
N GLY A 121 0.48 -23.19 14.29
CA GLY A 121 -0.20 -23.17 15.59
C GLY A 121 -1.15 -22.00 15.82
N ASN A 122 -1.38 -21.15 14.82
CA ASN A 122 -2.26 -19.97 14.90
C ASN A 122 -3.73 -20.33 14.65
N SER A 123 -4.66 -19.67 15.35
CA SER A 123 -6.09 -19.86 15.14
C SER A 123 -6.61 -19.03 13.97
N GLN A 124 -7.70 -19.48 13.33
CA GLN A 124 -8.41 -18.69 12.31
C GLN A 124 -8.79 -17.29 12.84
N LYS A 125 -9.13 -17.17 14.13
CA LYS A 125 -9.43 -15.87 14.76
C LYS A 125 -8.23 -14.92 14.76
N ASP A 126 -7.03 -15.45 14.95
CA ASP A 126 -5.79 -14.66 14.96
C ASP A 126 -5.49 -14.15 13.55
N VAL A 127 -5.76 -14.98 12.52
CA VAL A 127 -5.61 -14.60 11.11
C VAL A 127 -6.62 -13.53 10.71
N VAL A 128 -7.88 -13.67 11.11
CA VAL A 128 -8.91 -12.64 10.87
C VAL A 128 -8.57 -11.33 11.56
N TYR A 129 -7.95 -11.38 12.74
CA TYR A 129 -7.59 -10.18 13.48
C TYR A 129 -6.44 -9.38 12.84
N VAL A 130 -5.52 -10.06 12.14
CA VAL A 130 -4.37 -9.41 11.50
C VAL A 130 -4.64 -8.95 10.06
N ILE A 131 -5.69 -9.46 9.42
CA ILE A 131 -6.16 -9.03 8.08
C ILE A 131 -7.03 -7.78 8.22
#